data_AF-A0A7X3UI93-F1
#
_entry.id   AF-A0A7X3UI93-F1
#
_cell.length_a   1.000
_cell.length_b   1.000
_cell.length_c   1.000
_cell.angle_alpha   90.00
_cell.angle_beta   90.00
_cell.angle_gamma   90.00
#
_symmetry.space_group_name_H-M   'P 1'
#
loop_
_entity.id
_entity.type
_entity.pdbx_description
1 polymer ?
#
loop_
_entity_poly.entity_id
_entity_poly.type
_entity_poly.pdbx_seq_one_letter_code
_entity_poly.pdbx_strand_id
1 'polypeptide(L)'
;GGQRRGTPVNLLVSQGPTPKSIQLPNFQEQPATEVLVALEAAGLNVETVYSSHPRIPEGVVIAHKPAGGVLVKTGDLILLEISGQESVESGGRLLPFQYHVTEAENRNLSRHVKIIITDDSGERTVIDQLYAPGAVVDLERKGVHVFGQTQVIVFENGEKLLEKLYK
;
A
#
# COMPACT_ATOMS: atom_id res chain seq x y z
N GLY A 1 72.40 -0.58 14.47
CA GLY A 1 71.59 -1.50 15.30
C GLY A 1 70.78 -0.71 16.31
N GLY A 2 69.58 -1.18 16.66
CA GLY A 2 68.84 -0.73 17.85
C GLY A 2 67.46 -0.14 17.59
N GLN A 3 66.47 -1.03 17.44
CA GLN A 3 65.02 -0.80 17.32
C GLN A 3 64.45 0.13 18.41
N ARG A 4 63.60 1.09 18.05
CA ARG A 4 62.69 1.76 18.99
C ARG A 4 61.29 1.99 18.39
N ARG A 5 60.30 1.50 19.15
CA ARG A 5 58.86 1.77 19.17
C ARG A 5 57.99 1.09 18.10
N GLY A 6 56.91 0.47 18.59
CA GLY A 6 55.61 0.67 17.95
C GLY A 6 54.58 -0.46 18.04
N THR A 7 54.12 -0.77 19.26
CA THR A 7 52.75 -1.22 19.61
C THR A 7 52.18 -2.54 19.04
N PRO A 8 51.49 -3.37 19.87
CA PRO A 8 50.57 -4.37 19.35
C PRO A 8 49.44 -3.65 18.60
N VAL A 9 49.28 -3.98 17.31
CA VAL A 9 48.12 -3.55 16.55
C VAL A 9 46.94 -4.38 17.05
N ASN A 10 46.08 -3.79 17.87
CA ASN A 10 44.74 -4.33 18.08
C ASN A 10 43.99 -4.15 16.76
N LEU A 11 43.94 -5.20 15.94
CA LEU A 11 42.95 -5.28 14.89
C LEU A 11 41.58 -5.37 15.57
N LEU A 12 40.89 -4.24 15.65
CA LEU A 12 39.44 -4.26 15.75
C LEU A 12 38.93 -4.79 14.41
N VAL A 13 38.79 -6.12 14.30
CA VAL A 13 37.87 -6.67 13.31
C VAL A 13 36.49 -6.19 13.75
N SER A 14 35.99 -5.19 13.03
CA SER A 14 34.56 -4.87 13.03
C SER A 14 33.87 -6.13 12.51
N GLN A 15 33.43 -6.98 13.44
CA GLN A 15 32.40 -7.96 13.17
C GLN A 15 31.19 -7.09 12.81
N GLY A 16 30.98 -6.85 11.51
CA GLY A 16 29.76 -6.17 11.04
C GLY A 16 28.54 -6.78 11.75
N PRO A 17 27.43 -6.02 11.85
CA PRO A 17 26.29 -6.37 12.73
C PRO A 17 26.00 -7.86 12.63
N THR A 18 26.19 -8.59 13.73
CA THR A 18 25.97 -10.03 13.75
C THR A 18 24.55 -10.28 13.28
N PRO A 19 24.33 -11.16 12.28
CA PRO A 19 23.00 -11.42 11.78
C PRO A 19 22.15 -11.89 12.97
N LYS A 20 21.14 -11.10 13.34
CA LYS A 20 20.23 -11.46 14.41
C LYS A 20 19.37 -12.60 13.90
N SER A 21 19.56 -13.77 14.48
CA SER A 21 18.67 -14.90 14.27
C SER A 21 17.55 -14.87 15.30
N ILE A 22 16.32 -15.02 14.86
CA ILE A 22 15.14 -15.16 15.72
C ILE A 22 14.45 -16.49 15.42
N GLN A 23 13.76 -17.04 16.41
CA GLN A 23 12.87 -18.17 16.19
C GLN A 23 11.55 -17.64 15.63
N LEU A 24 11.16 -18.09 14.44
CA LEU A 24 9.97 -17.60 13.74
C LEU A 24 8.70 -18.01 14.51
N PRO A 25 7.81 -17.09 14.90
CA PRO A 25 6.52 -17.45 15.47
C PRO A 25 5.64 -18.23 14.49
N ASN A 26 4.61 -18.92 15.00
CA ASN A 26 3.55 -19.46 14.15
C ASN A 26 2.47 -18.39 13.97
N PHE A 27 2.21 -18.01 12.72
CA PHE A 27 1.27 -16.94 12.38
C PHE A 27 -0.05 -17.45 11.79
N GLN A 28 -0.26 -18.77 11.76
CA GLN A 28 -1.54 -19.33 11.29
C GLN A 28 -2.72 -18.73 12.06
N GLU A 29 -3.78 -18.40 11.31
CA GLU A 29 -5.02 -17.80 11.83
C GLU A 29 -4.85 -16.41 12.48
N GLN A 30 -3.70 -15.75 12.29
CA GLN A 30 -3.46 -14.37 12.70
C GLN A 30 -3.79 -13.37 11.58
N PRO A 31 -4.21 -12.13 11.91
CA PRO A 31 -4.43 -11.07 10.91
C PRO A 31 -3.14 -10.75 10.15
N ALA A 32 -3.18 -10.78 8.81
CA ALA A 32 -1.98 -10.60 7.99
C ALA A 32 -1.32 -9.22 8.18
N THR A 33 -2.11 -8.18 8.44
CA THR A 33 -1.61 -6.83 8.73
C THR A 33 -0.71 -6.78 9.96
N GLU A 34 -1.06 -7.51 11.02
CA GLU A 34 -0.25 -7.55 12.25
C GLU A 34 1.02 -8.39 12.04
N VAL A 35 0.91 -9.49 11.29
CA VAL A 35 2.02 -10.38 10.96
C VAL A 35 3.06 -9.66 10.10
N LEU A 36 2.63 -8.93 9.07
CA LEU A 36 3.52 -8.16 8.19
C LEU A 36 4.35 -7.15 9.00
N VAL A 37 3.71 -6.35 9.85
CA VAL A 37 4.39 -5.38 10.72
C VAL A 37 5.43 -6.06 11.63
N ALA A 38 5.10 -7.23 12.20
CA ALA A 38 6.02 -7.97 13.06
C ALA A 38 7.24 -8.53 12.29
N LEU A 39 7.02 -9.04 11.08
CA LEU A 39 8.09 -9.56 10.22
C LEU A 39 9.02 -8.45 9.71
N GLU A 40 8.46 -7.31 9.30
CA GLU A 40 9.22 -6.13 8.90
C GLU A 40 10.04 -5.57 10.07
N ALA A 41 9.46 -5.50 11.27
CA ALA A 41 10.18 -5.08 12.48
C ALA A 41 11.33 -6.04 12.86
N ALA A 42 11.22 -7.33 12.51
CA ALA A 42 12.29 -8.30 12.62
C ALA A 42 13.36 -8.18 11.51
N GLY A 43 13.14 -7.30 10.53
CA GLY A 43 14.00 -7.09 9.37
C GLY A 43 13.98 -8.26 8.39
N LEU A 44 12.86 -8.97 8.30
CA LEU A 44 12.64 -10.05 7.34
C LEU A 44 12.00 -9.51 6.07
N ASN A 45 12.30 -10.14 4.94
CA ASN A 45 11.62 -9.86 3.68
C ASN A 45 10.34 -10.70 3.63
N VAL A 46 9.25 -10.15 3.11
CA VAL A 46 7.96 -10.86 3.04
C VAL A 46 7.42 -10.85 1.62
N GLU A 47 6.96 -12.01 1.16
CA GLU A 47 6.18 -12.17 -0.06
C GLU A 47 4.83 -12.76 0.31
N THR A 48 3.75 -12.31 -0.35
CA THR A 48 2.40 -12.77 -0.08
C THR A 48 1.83 -13.48 -1.30
N VAL A 49 1.12 -14.57 -1.05
CA VAL A 49 0.26 -15.24 -2.02
C VAL A 49 -1.12 -15.39 -1.41
N TYR A 50 -2.14 -15.40 -2.25
CA TYR A 50 -3.52 -15.42 -1.79
C TYR A 50 -4.26 -16.65 -2.30
N SER A 51 -5.02 -17.26 -1.40
CA SER A 51 -5.83 -18.46 -1.67
C SER A 51 -7.19 -18.34 -1.01
N SER A 52 -8.25 -18.77 -1.70
CA SER A 52 -9.57 -18.87 -1.07
C SER A 52 -9.58 -19.99 -0.03
N HIS A 53 -10.15 -19.74 1.15
CA HIS A 53 -10.27 -20.74 2.21
C HIS A 53 -11.68 -20.71 2.83
N PRO A 54 -12.35 -21.86 3.02
CA PRO A 54 -13.77 -21.89 3.42
C PRO A 54 -14.03 -21.56 4.89
N ARG A 55 -12.99 -21.58 5.75
CA ARG A 55 -13.12 -21.41 7.20
C ARG A 55 -12.27 -20.28 7.78
N ILE A 56 -11.31 -19.77 7.01
CA ILE A 56 -10.41 -18.72 7.48
C ILE A 56 -10.93 -17.42 6.85
N PRO A 57 -11.19 -16.36 7.62
CA PRO A 57 -11.67 -15.08 7.08
C PRO A 57 -10.66 -14.45 6.12
N GLU A 58 -11.15 -13.64 5.18
CA GLU A 58 -10.27 -12.87 4.28
C GLU A 58 -9.33 -11.94 5.07
N GLY A 59 -8.08 -11.81 4.62
CA GLY A 59 -7.04 -11.03 5.29
C GLY A 59 -6.32 -11.75 6.44
N VAL A 60 -6.60 -13.03 6.67
CA VAL A 60 -5.97 -13.85 7.74
C VAL A 60 -4.97 -14.84 7.13
N VAL A 61 -3.85 -15.07 7.81
CA VAL A 61 -2.80 -16.00 7.34
C VAL A 61 -3.31 -17.45 7.40
N ILE A 62 -3.32 -18.12 6.26
CA ILE A 62 -3.57 -19.57 6.13
C ILE A 62 -2.32 -20.35 6.54
N ALA A 63 -1.17 -19.98 5.99
CA ALA A 63 0.08 -20.67 6.19
C ALA A 63 1.27 -19.75 5.94
N HIS A 64 2.46 -20.17 6.37
CA HIS A 64 3.70 -19.47 6.04
C HIS A 64 4.89 -20.41 5.87
N LYS A 65 5.86 -19.97 5.10
CA LYS A 65 7.15 -20.66 4.89
C LYS A 65 8.31 -19.68 5.10
N PRO A 66 9.34 -20.03 5.89
CA PRO A 66 9.48 -21.24 6.70
C PRO A 66 8.37 -21.40 7.76
N ALA A 67 8.15 -22.62 8.24
CA ALA A 67 7.16 -22.89 9.27
C ALA A 67 7.58 -22.30 10.62
N GLY A 68 6.61 -22.09 11.51
CA GLY A 68 6.87 -21.63 12.88
C GLY A 68 7.84 -22.54 13.62
N GLY A 69 8.69 -21.94 14.46
CA GLY A 69 9.73 -22.61 15.22
C GLY A 69 11.09 -22.72 14.52
N VAL A 70 11.17 -22.40 13.23
CA VAL A 70 12.44 -22.36 12.48
C VAL A 70 13.24 -21.10 12.83
N LEU A 71 14.57 -21.24 12.94
CA LEU A 71 15.46 -20.10 13.10
C LEU A 71 15.64 -19.39 11.74
N VAL A 72 15.29 -18.11 11.70
CA VAL A 72 15.45 -17.22 10.55
C VAL A 72 16.39 -16.08 10.90
N LYS A 73 17.08 -15.55 9.90
CA LYS A 73 18.01 -14.42 10.04
C LYS A 73 17.40 -13.17 9.41
N THR A 74 17.79 -12.00 9.90
CA THR A 74 17.49 -10.72 9.23
C THR A 74 17.82 -10.81 7.73
N GLY A 75 16.88 -10.40 6.88
CA GLY A 75 16.94 -10.48 5.43
C GLY A 75 16.41 -11.78 4.81
N ASP A 76 16.09 -12.81 5.61
CA ASP A 76 15.46 -14.02 5.09
C ASP A 76 14.06 -13.71 4.53
N LEU A 77 13.67 -14.44 3.49
CA LEU A 77 12.36 -14.33 2.86
C LEU A 77 11.34 -15.24 3.57
N ILE A 78 10.21 -14.65 3.94
CA ILE A 78 9.03 -15.35 4.46
C ILE A 78 7.93 -15.26 3.42
N LEU A 79 7.44 -16.41 2.96
CA LEU A 79 6.25 -16.50 2.12
C LEU A 79 5.02 -16.66 3.02
N LEU A 80 4.07 -15.74 2.95
CA LEU A 80 2.78 -15.82 3.61
C LEU A 80 1.70 -16.22 2.62
N GLU A 81 0.95 -17.27 2.92
CA GLU A 81 -0.30 -17.59 2.25
C GLU A 81 -1.45 -16.97 3.04
N ILE A 82 -2.16 -16.02 2.43
CA ILE A 82 -3.23 -15.23 3.07
C ILE A 82 -4.56 -15.67 2.49
N SER A 83 -5.56 -15.82 3.37
CA SER A 83 -6.91 -16.11 2.93
C SER A 83 -7.51 -14.92 2.24
N GLY A 84 -8.04 -15.18 1.05
CA GLY A 84 -8.62 -14.17 0.19
C GLY A 84 -8.25 -14.43 -1.25
N GLN A 85 -8.73 -13.55 -2.09
CA GLN A 85 -8.21 -13.39 -3.44
C GLN A 85 -6.98 -12.50 -3.40
N GLU A 86 -6.07 -12.68 -4.36
CA GLU A 86 -4.96 -11.75 -4.54
C GLU A 86 -5.58 -10.36 -4.62
N SER A 87 -5.33 -9.54 -3.61
CA SER A 87 -5.51 -8.10 -3.74
C SER A 87 -4.40 -7.67 -4.69
N VAL A 88 -4.55 -8.03 -5.96
CA VAL A 88 -3.74 -7.49 -7.02
C VAL A 88 -4.04 -6.02 -6.92
N GLU A 89 -3.05 -5.23 -6.57
CA GLU A 89 -3.02 -3.81 -6.92
C GLU A 89 -2.99 -3.63 -8.48
N SER A 90 -3.66 -4.50 -9.23
CA SER A 90 -3.74 -4.54 -10.69
C SER A 90 -5.06 -5.10 -11.23
N GLY A 91 -6.10 -5.26 -10.39
CA GLY A 91 -7.44 -5.67 -10.84
C GLY A 91 -8.38 -4.50 -11.16
N GLY A 92 -8.03 -3.28 -10.74
CA GLY A 92 -8.85 -2.10 -10.98
C GLY A 92 -8.76 -1.66 -12.42
N ARG A 93 -9.87 -1.22 -13.02
CA ARG A 93 -9.80 -0.52 -14.30
C ARG A 93 -9.47 0.95 -14.05
N LEU A 94 -8.73 1.56 -14.97
CA LEU A 94 -8.66 3.02 -15.01
C LEU A 94 -10.06 3.59 -15.20
N LEU A 95 -10.38 4.67 -14.48
CA LEU A 95 -11.66 5.33 -14.57
C LEU A 95 -11.61 6.42 -15.68
N PRO A 96 -12.24 6.21 -16.86
CA PRO A 96 -12.30 7.22 -17.93
C PRO A 96 -13.31 8.31 -17.58
N PHE A 97 -12.99 9.10 -16.56
CA PHE A 97 -13.82 10.20 -16.08
C PHE A 97 -13.06 11.52 -16.24
N GLN A 98 -13.72 12.46 -16.89
CA GLN A 98 -13.28 13.84 -17.02
C GLN A 98 -14.37 14.77 -16.50
N TYR A 99 -13.96 15.78 -15.73
CA TYR A 99 -14.83 16.86 -15.29
C TYR A 99 -14.29 18.21 -15.75
N HIS A 100 -15.16 19.00 -16.39
CA HIS A 100 -14.86 20.37 -16.79
C HIS A 100 -15.31 21.31 -15.68
N VAL A 101 -14.36 22.02 -15.07
CA VAL A 101 -14.63 23.01 -14.04
C VAL A 101 -15.42 24.16 -14.64
N THR A 102 -16.51 24.55 -13.97
CA THR A 102 -17.43 25.56 -14.51
C THR A 102 -16.70 26.85 -14.87
N GLU A 103 -17.02 27.41 -16.03
CA GLU A 103 -16.51 28.71 -16.46
C GLU A 103 -16.91 29.80 -15.46
N ALA A 104 -16.05 30.80 -15.29
CA ALA A 104 -16.34 31.99 -14.49
C ALA A 104 -15.85 33.21 -15.25
N GLU A 105 -16.60 34.31 -15.16
CA GLU A 105 -16.28 35.57 -15.84
C GLU A 105 -14.90 36.09 -15.42
N ASN A 106 -14.56 35.91 -14.14
CA ASN A 106 -13.23 36.17 -13.61
C ASN A 106 -12.43 34.86 -13.47
N ARG A 107 -11.42 34.69 -14.31
CA ARG A 107 -10.53 33.50 -14.32
C ARG A 107 -9.65 33.36 -13.07
N ASN A 108 -9.53 34.41 -12.25
CA ASN A 108 -8.85 34.33 -10.95
C ASN A 108 -9.74 33.75 -9.83
N LEU A 109 -11.02 33.47 -10.09
CA LEU A 109 -11.91 32.83 -9.12
C LEU A 109 -11.74 31.31 -9.18
N SER A 110 -10.83 30.80 -8.35
CA SER A 110 -10.67 29.36 -8.17
C SER A 110 -11.98 28.70 -7.71
N ARG A 111 -12.26 27.51 -8.24
CA ARG A 111 -13.41 26.69 -7.84
C ARG A 111 -12.93 25.50 -7.05
N HIS A 112 -13.54 25.25 -5.90
CA HIS A 112 -13.21 24.12 -5.06
C HIS A 112 -13.89 22.88 -5.59
N VAL A 113 -13.13 21.97 -6.20
CA VAL A 113 -13.65 20.72 -6.76
C VAL A 113 -13.37 19.61 -5.77
N LYS A 114 -14.43 18.90 -5.38
CA LYS A 114 -14.35 17.65 -4.62
C LYS A 114 -14.94 16.51 -5.43
N ILE A 115 -14.21 15.42 -5.60
CA ILE A 115 -14.71 14.22 -6.28
C ILE A 115 -14.62 13.05 -5.31
N ILE A 116 -15.77 12.43 -5.08
CA ILE A 116 -15.92 11.23 -4.25
C ILE A 116 -16.19 10.05 -5.17
N ILE A 117 -15.51 8.94 -4.92
CA ILE A 117 -15.73 7.66 -5.58
C ILE A 117 -16.17 6.65 -4.54
N THR A 118 -17.25 5.93 -4.83
CA THR A 118 -17.69 4.77 -4.07
C THR A 118 -17.68 3.56 -4.99
N ASP A 119 -16.86 2.57 -4.69
CA ASP A 119 -16.74 1.35 -5.48
C ASP A 119 -16.77 0.10 -4.58
N ASP A 120 -16.55 -1.10 -5.13
CA ASP A 120 -16.59 -2.34 -4.34
C ASP A 120 -15.50 -2.39 -3.24
N SER A 121 -14.48 -1.53 -3.31
CA SER A 121 -13.46 -1.34 -2.27
C SER A 121 -13.85 -0.29 -1.22
N GLY A 122 -14.95 0.43 -1.41
CA GLY A 122 -15.48 1.43 -0.49
C GLY A 122 -15.48 2.86 -1.04
N GLU A 123 -15.75 3.83 -0.15
CA GLU A 123 -15.81 5.26 -0.49
C GLU A 123 -14.47 5.97 -0.24
N ARG A 124 -14.05 6.82 -1.17
CA ARG A 124 -12.86 7.69 -1.04
C ARG A 124 -13.03 9.03 -1.74
N THR A 125 -12.45 10.08 -1.18
CA THR A 125 -12.30 11.37 -1.87
C THR A 125 -11.02 11.34 -2.70
N VAL A 126 -11.14 11.41 -4.02
CA VAL A 126 -9.99 11.36 -4.95
C VAL A 126 -9.49 12.73 -5.38
N ILE A 127 -10.34 13.75 -5.25
CA ILE A 127 -10.00 15.14 -5.51
C ILE A 127 -10.65 15.98 -4.40
N ASP A 128 -9.90 16.91 -3.83
CA ASP A 128 -10.39 17.95 -2.90
C ASP A 128 -9.43 19.14 -2.99
N GLN A 129 -9.58 19.95 -4.04
CA GLN A 129 -8.65 21.06 -4.30
C GLN A 129 -9.26 22.16 -5.18
N LEU A 130 -8.57 23.30 -5.20
CA LEU A 130 -8.92 24.45 -6.02
C LEU A 130 -8.42 24.30 -7.46
N TYR A 131 -9.29 24.61 -8.43
CA TYR A 131 -8.96 24.65 -9.85
C TYR A 131 -9.36 25.99 -10.48
N ALA A 132 -8.65 26.40 -11.53
CA ALA A 132 -9.06 27.52 -12.35
C ALA A 132 -10.36 27.21 -13.11
N PRO A 133 -11.22 28.20 -13.38
CA PRO A 133 -12.37 28.05 -14.25
C PRO A 133 -11.97 27.49 -15.63
N GLY A 134 -12.74 26.55 -16.16
CA GLY A 134 -12.48 25.89 -17.44
C GLY A 134 -11.39 24.80 -17.39
N ALA A 135 -10.76 24.56 -16.24
CA ALA A 135 -9.81 23.45 -16.08
C ALA A 135 -10.48 22.09 -16.30
N VAL A 136 -9.70 21.10 -16.76
CA VAL A 136 -10.15 19.73 -16.91
C VAL A 136 -9.52 18.85 -15.85
N VAL A 137 -10.36 18.17 -15.06
CA VAL A 137 -9.95 17.15 -14.10
C VAL A 137 -10.13 15.79 -14.73
N ASP A 138 -9.01 15.18 -15.14
CA ASP A 138 -8.98 13.87 -15.79
C ASP A 138 -8.49 12.80 -14.82
N LEU A 139 -9.37 11.90 -14.40
CA LEU A 139 -9.05 10.85 -13.42
C LEU A 139 -8.31 9.67 -14.02
N GLU A 140 -8.49 9.41 -15.32
CA GLU A 140 -7.74 8.36 -16.03
C GLU A 140 -6.27 8.76 -16.13
N ARG A 141 -6.00 10.00 -16.55
CA ARG A 141 -4.63 10.55 -16.61
C ARG A 141 -3.98 10.70 -15.24
N LYS A 142 -4.78 10.82 -14.17
CA LYS A 142 -4.32 10.80 -12.78
C LYS A 142 -4.09 9.37 -12.25
N GLY A 143 -4.34 8.33 -13.04
CA GLY A 143 -4.11 6.94 -12.64
C GLY A 143 -5.12 6.43 -11.60
N VAL A 144 -6.33 6.97 -11.57
CA VAL A 144 -7.36 6.51 -10.63
C VAL A 144 -7.92 5.18 -11.11
N HIS A 145 -7.69 4.14 -10.30
CA HIS A 145 -8.23 2.80 -10.52
C HIS A 145 -9.50 2.61 -9.68
N VAL A 146 -10.47 1.87 -10.22
CA VAL A 146 -11.75 1.56 -9.55
C VAL A 146 -12.12 0.09 -9.70
N PHE A 147 -12.91 -0.43 -8.77
CA PHE A 147 -13.22 -1.85 -8.63
C PHE A 147 -14.72 -2.11 -8.68
N GLY A 148 -15.17 -3.00 -9.56
CA GLY A 148 -16.57 -3.38 -9.67
C GLY A 148 -17.51 -2.21 -9.99
N GLN A 149 -18.65 -2.15 -9.31
CA GLN A 149 -19.65 -1.09 -9.52
C GLN A 149 -19.14 0.20 -8.91
N THR A 150 -19.05 1.25 -9.71
CA THR A 150 -18.42 2.51 -9.27
C THR A 150 -19.40 3.67 -9.40
N GLN A 151 -19.59 4.43 -8.34
CA GLN A 151 -20.29 5.72 -8.32
C GLN A 151 -19.28 6.85 -8.19
N VAL A 152 -19.40 7.87 -9.04
CA VAL A 152 -18.61 9.09 -9.01
C VAL A 152 -19.53 10.26 -8.70
N ILE A 153 -19.21 11.04 -7.66
CA ILE A 153 -19.94 12.24 -7.26
C ILE A 153 -19.00 13.43 -7.32
N VAL A 154 -19.41 14.50 -8.02
CA VAL A 154 -18.65 15.75 -8.10
C VAL A 154 -19.38 16.85 -7.36
N PHE A 155 -18.63 17.54 -6.52
CA PHE A 155 -19.02 18.79 -5.90
C PHE A 155 -18.13 19.92 -6.41
N GLU A 156 -18.73 21.09 -6.61
CA GLU A 156 -18.00 22.32 -6.90
C GLU A 156 -18.49 23.41 -5.94
N ASN A 157 -17.56 24.07 -5.23
CA ASN A 157 -17.86 25.03 -4.18
C ASN A 157 -18.85 24.52 -3.11
N GLY A 158 -18.85 23.20 -2.87
CA GLY A 158 -19.72 22.53 -1.90
C GLY A 158 -21.07 22.07 -2.44
N GLU A 159 -21.43 22.43 -3.68
CA GLU A 159 -22.68 22.01 -4.32
C GLU A 159 -22.47 20.74 -5.15
N LYS A 160 -23.36 19.75 -5.01
CA LYS A 160 -23.32 18.53 -5.83
C LYS A 160 -23.77 18.85 -7.25
N LEU A 161 -22.87 18.71 -8.23
CA LEU A 161 -23.16 19.02 -9.63
C LEU A 161 -23.32 17.77 -10.51
N LEU A 162 -22.67 16.66 -10.15
CA LEU A 162 -22.69 15.45 -10.96
C LEU A 162 -22.73 14.20 -10.10
N GLU A 163 -23.46 13.19 -10.58
CA GLU A 163 -23.45 11.83 -10.07
C GLU A 163 -23.49 10.87 -11.26
N LYS A 164 -22.52 9.96 -11.36
CA LYS A 164 -22.40 9.02 -12.48
C LYS A 164 -22.06 7.62 -12.01
N LEU A 165 -22.80 6.65 -12.50
CA LEU A 165 -22.56 5.23 -12.25
C LEU A 165 -21.79 4.61 -13.41
N TYR A 166 -20.84 3.76 -13.07
CA TYR A 166 -20.02 2.96 -13.95
C TYR A 166 -20.20 1.50 -13.55
N LYS A 167 -20.49 0.67 -14.55
CA LYS A 167 -20.62 -0.79 -14.42
C LYS A 167 -19.44 -1.48 -15.07
#